data_AF-M6FM46-F1
#
_entry.id   AF-M6FM46-F1
#
_cell.length_a   1.000
_cell.length_b   1.000
_cell.length_c   1.000
_cell.angle_alpha   90.00
_cell.angle_beta   90.00
_cell.angle_gamma   90.00
#
_symmetry.space_group_name_H-M   'P 1'
#
loop_
_entity.id
_entity.type
_entity.pdbx_description
1 polymer ?
#
loop_
_entity_poly.entity_id
_entity_poly.type
_entity_poly.pdbx_seq_one_letter_code
_entity_poly.pdbx_strand_id
1 'polypeptide(L)'
;MSLNVLKFHLKPGKVYRRSDLLPYSNSIDRELKQLVKEGFLRKLSTGLYSRPKPSKFGEVPTELPLLVEKYLKTKDFLVVDHNSLNGIGLGLTQLYNEFTVYNQKRHGRVELGGMKFNFKRRSGYPSSPNSEFLLVEFMNERKTLAEHPENLPKYLRNKLQSLNKAKLKKYAESFGKVAVKKELEQLISNT
;
A
#
# COMPACT_ATOMS: atom_id res chain seq x y z
N MET A 1 -16.69 33.36 3.56
CA MET A 1 -17.22 32.18 2.83
C MET A 1 -18.01 31.32 3.81
N SER A 2 -19.12 30.71 3.37
CA SER A 2 -19.98 29.90 4.25
C SER A 2 -19.60 28.42 4.21
N LEU A 3 -19.93 27.66 5.26
CA LEU A 3 -19.71 26.21 5.36
C LEU A 3 -20.29 25.43 4.16
N ASN A 4 -21.37 25.95 3.56
CA ASN A 4 -22.02 25.35 2.38
C ASN A 4 -21.12 25.40 1.14
N VAL A 5 -20.31 26.45 0.97
CA VAL A 5 -19.33 26.55 -0.12
C VAL A 5 -18.30 25.43 0.02
N LEU A 6 -17.76 25.22 1.22
CA LEU A 6 -16.81 24.13 1.46
C LEU A 6 -17.43 22.76 1.19
N LYS A 7 -18.68 22.51 1.63
CA LYS A 7 -19.41 21.26 1.36
C LYS A 7 -19.55 20.96 -0.13
N PHE A 8 -19.76 21.98 -0.97
CA PHE A 8 -19.88 21.81 -2.42
C PHE A 8 -18.61 21.22 -3.07
N HIS A 9 -17.43 21.49 -2.52
CA HIS A 9 -16.15 20.96 -3.01
C HIS A 9 -15.80 19.56 -2.46
N LEU A 10 -16.55 19.06 -1.48
CA LEU A 10 -16.32 17.78 -0.80
C LEU A 10 -17.19 16.67 -1.39
N LYS A 11 -16.63 15.94 -2.36
CA LYS A 11 -17.28 14.84 -3.07
C LYS A 11 -17.22 13.52 -2.27
N PRO A 12 -18.31 12.76 -2.20
CA PRO A 12 -18.32 11.42 -1.60
C PRO A 12 -17.24 10.49 -2.16
N GLY A 13 -16.59 9.74 -1.27
CA GLY A 13 -15.52 8.78 -1.58
C GLY A 13 -14.16 9.42 -1.86
N LYS A 14 -14.00 10.74 -1.65
CA LYS A 14 -12.73 11.43 -1.87
C LYS A 14 -11.99 11.74 -0.57
N VAL A 15 -10.67 11.89 -0.71
CA VAL A 15 -9.75 12.25 0.36
C VAL A 15 -9.16 13.63 0.07
N TYR A 16 -9.07 14.44 1.11
CA TYR A 16 -8.66 15.83 1.07
C TYR A 16 -7.58 16.08 2.11
N ARG A 17 -6.54 16.82 1.72
CA ARG A 17 -5.70 17.49 2.71
C ARG A 17 -6.35 18.78 3.13
N ARG A 18 -6.03 19.23 4.34
CA ARG A 18 -6.31 20.61 4.78
C ARG A 18 -5.88 21.63 3.72
N SER A 19 -4.68 21.45 3.15
CA SER A 19 -4.15 22.36 2.12
C SER A 19 -4.98 22.41 0.85
N ASP A 20 -5.62 21.30 0.48
CA ASP A 20 -6.44 21.21 -0.74
C ASP A 20 -7.72 22.07 -0.62
N LEU A 21 -8.08 22.46 0.61
CA LEU A 21 -9.33 23.13 0.94
C LEU A 21 -9.16 24.61 1.30
N LEU A 22 -7.91 25.09 1.39
CA LEU A 22 -7.61 26.49 1.67
C LEU A 22 -8.29 27.48 0.71
N PRO A 23 -8.38 27.22 -0.61
CA PRO A 23 -9.05 28.15 -1.53
C PRO A 23 -10.55 28.32 -1.29
N TYR A 24 -11.18 27.40 -0.54
CA TYR A 24 -12.63 27.34 -0.38
C TYR A 24 -13.11 27.83 1.00
N SER A 25 -12.18 28.21 1.89
CA SER A 25 -12.54 28.67 3.24
C SER A 25 -11.45 29.50 3.91
N ASN A 26 -11.85 30.63 4.50
CA ASN A 26 -11.01 31.48 5.35
C ASN A 26 -10.92 30.97 6.80
N SER A 27 -11.69 29.93 7.17
CA SER A 27 -11.75 29.41 8.54
C SER A 27 -11.66 27.88 8.55
N ILE A 28 -10.75 27.36 7.72
CA ILE A 28 -10.69 25.94 7.37
C ILE A 28 -10.60 25.01 8.58
N ASP A 29 -9.83 25.37 9.61
CA ASP A 29 -9.65 24.51 10.78
C ASP A 29 -10.91 24.41 11.65
N ARG A 30 -11.65 25.52 11.78
CA ARG A 30 -12.95 25.53 12.49
C ARG A 30 -13.97 24.70 11.71
N GLU A 31 -14.05 24.91 10.40
CA GLU A 31 -15.03 24.23 9.56
C GLU A 31 -14.73 22.74 9.42
N LEU A 32 -13.47 22.33 9.28
CA LEU A 32 -13.10 20.91 9.29
C LEU A 32 -13.47 20.22 10.62
N LYS A 33 -13.23 20.88 11.75
CA LYS A 33 -13.67 20.36 13.07
C LYS A 33 -15.19 20.20 13.12
N GLN A 34 -15.94 21.19 12.63
CA GLN A 34 -17.40 21.13 12.57
C GLN A 34 -17.88 19.98 11.67
N LEU A 35 -17.34 19.87 10.46
CA LEU A 35 -17.69 18.81 9.50
C LEU A 35 -17.34 17.40 10.02
N VAL A 36 -16.26 17.26 10.77
CA VAL A 36 -15.92 15.99 11.44
C VAL A 36 -16.90 15.70 12.58
N LYS A 37 -17.25 16.69 13.40
CA LYS A 37 -18.18 16.53 14.52
C LYS A 37 -19.59 16.13 14.06
N GLU A 38 -20.09 16.70 12.97
CA GLU A 38 -21.39 16.34 12.39
C GLU A 38 -21.36 15.05 11.55
N GLY A 39 -20.20 14.38 11.46
CA GLY A 39 -20.03 13.15 10.67
C GLY A 39 -19.98 13.35 9.16
N PHE A 40 -19.95 14.61 8.68
CA PHE A 40 -19.82 14.91 7.26
C PHE A 40 -18.43 14.53 6.72
N LEU A 41 -17.39 14.64 7.53
CA LEU A 41 -16.04 14.15 7.22
C LEU A 41 -15.57 13.14 8.26
N ARG A 42 -14.64 12.27 7.84
CA ARG A 42 -13.84 11.44 8.75
C ARG A 42 -12.42 11.99 8.78
N LYS A 43 -11.85 12.12 9.97
CA LYS A 43 -10.44 12.45 10.12
C LYS A 43 -9.62 11.18 9.94
N LEU A 44 -8.73 11.16 8.96
CA LEU A 44 -7.90 9.99 8.63
C LEU A 44 -6.54 10.05 9.33
N SER A 45 -5.99 11.26 9.43
CA SER A 45 -4.78 11.59 10.22
C SER A 45 -4.67 13.11 10.35
N THR A 46 -3.58 13.62 10.91
CA THR A 46 -3.36 15.06 11.02
C THR A 46 -3.35 15.72 9.63
N GLY A 47 -4.33 16.61 9.41
CA GLY A 47 -4.46 17.35 8.16
C GLY A 47 -5.00 16.54 6.98
N LEU A 48 -5.50 15.32 7.20
CA LEU A 48 -6.05 14.43 6.17
C LEU A 48 -7.47 13.99 6.53
N TYR A 49 -8.40 14.14 5.59
CA TYR A 49 -9.83 13.94 5.81
C TYR A 49 -10.44 13.17 4.64
N SER A 50 -11.43 12.31 4.89
CA SER A 50 -12.25 11.70 3.84
C SER A 50 -13.69 12.17 3.95
N ARG A 51 -14.36 12.24 2.80
CA ARG A 51 -15.82 12.35 2.73
C ARG A 51 -16.36 10.94 2.50
N PRO A 52 -16.99 10.28 3.50
CA PRO A 52 -17.53 8.94 3.33
C PRO A 52 -18.49 8.86 2.16
N LYS A 53 -18.45 7.73 1.44
CA LYS A 53 -19.46 7.40 0.43
C LYS A 53 -20.47 6.47 1.09
N PRO A 54 -21.76 6.85 1.19
CA PRO A 54 -22.76 5.96 1.74
C PRO A 54 -23.03 4.79 0.78
N SER A 55 -23.36 3.63 1.34
CA SER A 55 -23.87 2.47 0.62
C SER A 55 -24.99 1.80 1.41
N LYS A 56 -25.70 0.85 0.79
CA LYS A 56 -26.74 0.03 1.46
C LYS A 56 -26.23 -0.71 2.69
N PHE A 57 -24.92 -0.98 2.77
CA PHE A 57 -24.27 -1.73 3.85
C PHE A 57 -23.44 -0.85 4.80
N GLY A 58 -23.66 0.47 4.78
CA GLY A 58 -22.90 1.44 5.57
C GLY A 58 -21.89 2.22 4.73
N GLU A 59 -20.91 2.84 5.39
CA GLU A 59 -19.90 3.67 4.73
C GLU A 59 -18.93 2.82 3.92
N VAL A 60 -18.72 3.17 2.65
CA VAL A 60 -17.69 2.54 1.83
C VAL A 60 -16.33 2.99 2.38
N PRO A 61 -15.42 2.05 2.70
CA PRO A 61 -14.06 2.37 3.09
C PRO A 61 -13.38 3.25 2.05
N THR A 62 -12.49 4.12 2.53
CA THR A 62 -11.70 4.95 1.63
C THR A 62 -10.76 4.07 0.81
N GLU A 63 -10.75 4.28 -0.51
CA GLU A 63 -9.85 3.55 -1.40
C GLU A 63 -8.39 3.76 -0.98
N LEU A 64 -7.70 2.65 -0.77
CA LEU A 64 -6.34 2.63 -0.23
C LEU A 64 -5.35 3.41 -1.11
N PRO A 65 -5.32 3.28 -2.45
CA PRO A 65 -4.43 4.09 -3.29
C PRO A 65 -4.68 5.59 -3.15
N LEU A 66 -5.94 6.02 -3.04
CA LEU A 66 -6.29 7.43 -2.89
C LEU A 66 -5.78 7.99 -1.55
N LEU A 67 -5.90 7.20 -0.49
CA LEU A 67 -5.40 7.55 0.83
C LEU A 67 -3.87 7.76 0.81
N VAL A 68 -3.16 6.81 0.20
CA VAL A 68 -1.70 6.85 0.07
C VAL A 68 -1.25 8.03 -0.81
N GLU A 69 -1.90 8.27 -1.95
CA GLU A 69 -1.62 9.41 -2.83
C GLU A 69 -1.77 10.75 -2.07
N LYS A 70 -2.90 10.88 -1.36
CA LYS A 70 -3.21 12.04 -0.52
C LYS A 70 -2.43 12.09 0.79
N TYR A 71 -1.66 11.06 1.13
CA TYR A 71 -0.65 11.16 2.17
C TYR A 71 0.73 11.58 1.60
N LEU A 72 1.19 10.94 0.54
CA LEU A 72 2.54 11.12 -0.03
C LEU A 72 2.73 12.36 -0.93
N LYS A 73 1.65 12.93 -1.46
CA LYS A 73 1.67 14.04 -2.44
C LYS A 73 2.29 13.58 -3.76
N THR A 74 1.98 12.37 -4.18
CA THR A 74 2.46 11.78 -5.45
C THR A 74 1.60 10.58 -5.80
N LYS A 75 1.53 10.27 -7.09
CA LYS A 75 1.00 9.01 -7.64
C LYS A 75 2.08 7.95 -7.83
N ASP A 76 3.35 8.35 -7.68
CA ASP A 76 4.49 7.44 -7.76
C ASP A 76 4.69 6.72 -6.42
N PHE A 77 4.01 5.59 -6.29
CA PHE A 77 4.16 4.63 -5.20
C PHE A 77 3.61 3.26 -5.63
N LEU A 78 4.02 2.21 -4.92
CA LEU A 78 3.46 0.87 -5.04
C LEU A 78 2.95 0.41 -3.68
N VAL A 79 1.66 0.08 -3.61
CA VAL A 79 1.08 -0.60 -2.45
C VAL A 79 1.27 -2.10 -2.63
N VAL A 80 1.80 -2.75 -1.61
CA VAL A 80 1.94 -4.20 -1.53
C VAL A 80 1.18 -4.68 -0.30
N ASP A 81 0.12 -5.44 -0.53
CA ASP A 81 -0.56 -6.21 0.51
C ASP A 81 0.23 -7.50 0.73
N HIS A 82 0.79 -7.71 1.93
CA HIS A 82 1.50 -8.95 2.23
C HIS A 82 0.60 -10.19 2.17
N ASN A 83 -0.72 -10.05 2.30
CA ASN A 83 -1.65 -11.16 2.08
C ASN A 83 -1.63 -11.67 0.63
N SER A 84 -1.20 -10.84 -0.33
CA SER A 84 -1.00 -11.29 -1.72
C SER A 84 0.09 -12.36 -1.84
N LEU A 85 0.96 -12.52 -0.84
CA LEU A 85 1.94 -13.61 -0.79
C LEU A 85 1.26 -14.98 -0.61
N ASN A 86 0.08 -15.05 0.00
CA ASN A 86 -0.64 -16.33 0.13
C ASN A 86 -1.08 -16.83 -1.26
N GLY A 87 -1.38 -15.90 -2.18
CA GLY A 87 -1.75 -16.20 -3.56
C GLY A 87 -0.59 -16.68 -4.45
N ILE A 88 0.68 -16.55 -4.05
CA ILE A 88 1.81 -17.00 -4.89
C ILE A 88 2.12 -18.50 -4.77
N GLY A 89 1.41 -19.24 -3.92
CA GLY A 89 1.51 -20.71 -3.86
C GLY A 89 2.73 -21.22 -3.11
N LEU A 90 3.25 -20.45 -2.14
CA LEU A 90 4.38 -20.83 -1.30
C LEU A 90 3.99 -21.56 0.00
N GLY A 91 2.71 -21.93 0.15
CA GLY A 91 2.19 -22.55 1.37
C GLY A 91 2.09 -21.58 2.55
N LEU A 92 1.86 -20.30 2.27
CA LEU A 92 1.63 -19.26 3.29
C LEU A 92 0.13 -19.08 3.52
N THR A 93 -0.24 -18.89 4.78
CA THR A 93 -1.64 -18.74 5.23
C THR A 93 -1.84 -17.55 6.17
N GLN A 94 -0.76 -16.95 6.68
CA GLN A 94 -0.80 -15.84 7.61
C GLN A 94 -1.56 -14.63 7.04
N LEU A 95 -2.42 -14.02 7.87
CA LEU A 95 -3.07 -12.75 7.57
C LEU A 95 -2.34 -11.58 8.26
N TYR A 96 -2.05 -10.55 7.47
CA TYR A 96 -1.38 -9.32 7.88
C TYR A 96 -2.37 -8.15 7.89
N ASN A 97 -2.30 -7.33 8.94
CA ASN A 97 -3.11 -6.13 9.14
C ASN A 97 -2.34 -4.83 8.83
N GLU A 98 -1.28 -4.91 8.02
CA GLU A 98 -0.40 -3.81 7.63
C GLU A 98 -0.08 -3.89 6.13
N PHE A 99 -0.12 -2.74 5.44
CA PHE A 99 0.27 -2.63 4.04
C PHE A 99 1.69 -2.07 3.90
N THR A 100 2.51 -2.63 3.03
CA THR A 100 3.79 -2.02 2.65
C THR A 100 3.58 -1.03 1.52
N VAL A 101 4.14 0.17 1.63
CA VAL A 101 4.08 1.19 0.56
C VAL A 101 5.48 1.58 0.12
N TYR A 102 5.89 1.10 -1.05
CA TYR A 102 7.12 1.54 -1.69
C TYR A 102 6.92 2.90 -2.34
N ASN A 103 7.82 3.83 -2.06
CA ASN A 103 7.76 5.20 -2.56
C ASN A 103 9.14 5.86 -2.47
N GLN A 104 9.27 7.11 -2.93
CA GLN A 104 10.55 7.85 -2.85
C GLN A 104 10.56 8.93 -1.75
N LYS A 105 9.42 9.22 -1.11
CA LYS A 105 9.22 10.46 -0.32
C LYS A 105 9.26 10.26 1.19
N ARG A 106 8.73 9.16 1.70
CA ARG A 106 8.55 8.90 3.14
C ARG A 106 8.98 7.49 3.51
N HIS A 107 9.45 7.36 4.75
CA HIS A 107 9.76 6.09 5.40
C HIS A 107 9.10 6.05 6.77
N GLY A 108 8.77 4.86 7.26
CA GLY A 108 8.25 4.62 8.61
C GLY A 108 6.82 4.11 8.64
N ARG A 109 6.40 3.66 9.83
CA ARG A 109 5.04 3.17 10.07
C ARG A 109 4.09 4.31 10.39
N VAL A 110 2.91 4.31 9.76
CA VAL A 110 1.89 5.35 9.91
C VAL A 110 0.52 4.70 9.87
N GLU A 111 -0.39 5.16 10.73
CA GLU A 111 -1.80 4.80 10.66
C GLU A 111 -2.58 5.89 9.93
N LEU A 112 -3.38 5.49 8.93
CA LEU A 112 -4.24 6.37 8.16
C LEU A 112 -5.65 5.76 8.11
N GLY A 113 -6.62 6.44 8.72
CA GLY A 113 -8.02 5.98 8.74
C GLY A 113 -8.21 4.61 9.37
N GLY A 114 -7.44 4.28 10.41
CA GLY A 114 -7.46 2.97 11.08
C GLY A 114 -6.65 1.87 10.40
N MET A 115 -6.11 2.13 9.20
CA MET A 115 -5.26 1.17 8.48
C MET A 115 -3.77 1.46 8.76
N LYS A 116 -2.99 0.41 8.98
CA LYS A 116 -1.55 0.50 9.23
C LYS A 116 -0.77 0.39 7.93
N PHE A 117 0.18 1.30 7.74
CA PHE A 117 1.05 1.36 6.57
C PHE A 117 2.51 1.40 7.00
N ASN A 118 3.33 0.58 6.36
CA ASN A 118 4.78 0.62 6.44
C ASN A 118 5.34 1.27 5.17
N PHE A 119 5.62 2.56 5.24
CA PHE A 119 6.23 3.29 4.13
C PHE A 119 7.71 2.95 4.03
N LYS A 120 8.14 2.45 2.87
CA LYS A 120 9.54 2.12 2.60
C LYS A 120 10.06 2.94 1.42
N ARG A 121 11.15 3.69 1.65
CA ARG A 121 11.84 4.39 0.56
C ARG A 121 12.57 3.40 -0.31
N ARG A 122 12.35 3.45 -1.62
CA ARG A 122 13.00 2.59 -2.61
C ARG A 122 13.19 3.35 -3.91
N SER A 123 14.30 3.11 -4.60
CA SER A 123 14.64 3.76 -5.87
C SER A 123 13.78 3.30 -7.06
N GLY A 124 13.00 2.23 -6.91
CA GLY A 124 12.08 1.78 -7.94
C GLY A 124 11.21 0.60 -7.49
N TYR A 125 10.18 0.34 -8.27
CA TYR A 125 9.21 -0.75 -8.11
C TYR A 125 8.44 -0.91 -9.42
N PRO A 126 7.78 -2.06 -9.68
CA PRO A 126 6.88 -2.20 -10.83
C PRO A 126 5.63 -1.32 -10.67
N SER A 127 4.90 -1.10 -11.77
CA SER A 127 3.64 -0.34 -11.77
C SER A 127 2.52 -1.03 -10.98
N SER A 128 2.54 -2.35 -10.89
CA SER A 128 1.63 -3.15 -10.07
C SER A 128 2.31 -4.40 -9.53
N PRO A 129 1.86 -4.95 -8.38
CA PRO A 129 2.38 -6.21 -7.88
C PRO A 129 2.03 -7.35 -8.85
N ASN A 130 2.98 -8.25 -9.06
CA ASN A 130 2.80 -9.46 -9.86
C ASN A 130 3.61 -10.62 -9.25
N SER A 131 3.41 -11.84 -9.73
CA SER A 131 3.99 -13.03 -9.10
C SER A 131 5.53 -12.99 -9.05
N GLU A 132 6.21 -12.50 -10.09
CA GLU A 132 7.68 -12.40 -10.07
C GLU A 132 8.16 -11.41 -9.02
N PHE A 133 7.52 -10.24 -8.94
CA PHE A 133 7.88 -9.22 -7.95
C PHE A 133 7.59 -9.71 -6.53
N LEU A 134 6.41 -10.29 -6.31
CA LEU A 134 6.00 -10.82 -5.00
C LEU A 134 6.92 -11.94 -4.53
N LEU A 135 7.46 -12.78 -5.43
CA LEU A 135 8.46 -13.78 -5.06
C LEU A 135 9.75 -13.11 -4.57
N VAL A 136 10.24 -12.07 -5.24
CA VAL A 136 11.42 -11.31 -4.78
C VAL A 136 11.16 -10.66 -3.42
N GLU A 137 9.96 -10.10 -3.22
CA GLU A 137 9.55 -9.50 -1.95
C GLU A 137 9.46 -10.52 -0.82
N PHE A 138 8.84 -11.68 -1.07
CA PHE A 138 8.86 -12.80 -0.14
C PHE A 138 10.29 -13.17 0.23
N MET A 139 11.16 -13.39 -0.76
CA MET A 139 12.55 -13.80 -0.51
C MET A 139 13.34 -12.75 0.28
N ASN A 140 13.06 -11.46 0.07
CA ASN A 140 13.67 -10.35 0.82
C ASN A 140 13.28 -10.34 2.30
N GLU A 141 12.02 -10.68 2.62
CA GLU A 141 11.46 -10.52 3.97
C GLU A 141 11.25 -11.86 4.68
N ARG A 142 11.46 -13.01 4.05
CA ARG A 142 11.12 -14.34 4.60
C ARG A 142 11.67 -14.63 6.01
N LYS A 143 12.80 -14.03 6.40
CA LYS A 143 13.40 -14.20 7.73
C LYS A 143 12.71 -13.40 8.83
N THR A 144 11.90 -12.41 8.46
CA THR A 144 11.14 -11.54 9.38
C THR A 144 9.64 -11.82 9.33
N LEU A 145 9.18 -12.69 8.42
CA LEU A 145 7.81 -13.17 8.40
C LEU A 145 7.53 -14.05 9.61
N ALA A 146 6.29 -13.99 10.10
CA ALA A 146 5.84 -14.80 11.22
C ALA A 146 5.67 -16.29 10.87
N GLU A 147 5.49 -16.60 9.59
CA GLU A 147 5.26 -17.95 9.07
C GLU A 147 6.43 -18.40 8.19
N HIS A 148 6.83 -19.66 8.38
CA HIS A 148 7.85 -20.32 7.60
C HIS A 148 7.31 -21.65 7.06
N PRO A 149 7.07 -21.77 5.75
CA PRO A 149 6.55 -23.01 5.17
C PRO A 149 7.56 -24.15 5.32
N GLU A 150 7.13 -25.28 5.90
CA GLU A 150 8.00 -26.46 6.14
C GLU A 150 8.64 -26.99 4.85
N ASN A 151 7.87 -27.00 3.75
CA ASN A 151 8.30 -27.50 2.44
C ASN A 151 8.64 -26.38 1.45
N LEU A 152 9.13 -25.22 1.94
CA LEU A 152 9.45 -24.06 1.10
C LEU A 152 10.31 -24.39 -0.13
N PRO A 153 11.38 -25.23 -0.08
CA PRO A 153 12.17 -25.55 -1.26
C PRO A 153 11.35 -26.21 -2.39
N LYS A 154 10.40 -27.10 -2.04
CA LYS A 154 9.51 -27.74 -3.02
C LYS A 154 8.55 -26.71 -3.63
N TYR A 155 7.95 -25.85 -2.81
CA TYR A 155 7.06 -24.80 -3.31
C TYR A 155 7.78 -23.80 -4.21
N LEU A 156 9.00 -23.40 -3.85
CA LEU A 156 9.83 -22.51 -4.69
C LEU A 156 10.11 -23.14 -6.05
N ARG A 157 10.56 -24.41 -6.10
CA ARG A 157 10.83 -25.11 -7.36
C ARG A 157 9.59 -25.17 -8.25
N ASN A 158 8.45 -25.56 -7.70
CA ASN A 158 7.19 -25.63 -8.45
C ASN A 158 6.76 -24.24 -8.95
N LYS A 159 6.90 -23.20 -8.10
CA LYS A 159 6.53 -21.84 -8.47
C LYS A 159 7.40 -21.33 -9.61
N LEU A 160 8.71 -21.56 -9.57
CA LEU A 160 9.66 -21.13 -10.60
C LEU A 160 9.33 -21.67 -12.00
N GLN A 161 8.75 -22.88 -12.11
CA GLN A 161 8.32 -23.44 -13.39
C GLN A 161 7.20 -22.63 -14.06
N SER A 162 6.37 -21.93 -13.27
CA SER A 162 5.25 -21.13 -13.77
C SER A 162 5.57 -19.65 -14.04
N LEU A 163 6.76 -19.19 -13.64
CA LEU A 163 7.13 -17.78 -13.69
C LEU A 163 7.91 -17.43 -14.96
N ASN A 164 7.81 -16.16 -15.37
CA ASN A 164 8.72 -15.63 -16.38
C ASN A 164 10.13 -15.44 -15.77
N LYS A 165 11.04 -16.37 -16.07
CA LYS A 165 12.42 -16.39 -15.54
C LYS A 165 13.20 -15.10 -15.85
N ALA A 166 13.07 -14.55 -17.06
CA ALA A 166 13.77 -13.33 -17.45
C ALA A 166 13.28 -12.12 -16.64
N LYS A 167 11.97 -12.02 -16.44
CA LYS A 167 11.36 -10.96 -15.62
C LYS A 167 11.70 -11.12 -14.14
N LEU A 168 11.70 -12.35 -13.62
CA LEU A 168 12.13 -12.65 -12.24
C LEU A 168 13.59 -12.25 -12.03
N LYS A 169 14.49 -12.60 -12.96
CA LYS A 169 15.90 -12.20 -12.90
C LYS A 169 16.05 -10.67 -12.85
N LYS A 170 15.38 -9.95 -13.75
CA LYS A 170 15.38 -8.48 -13.78
C LYS A 170 14.89 -7.87 -12.45
N TYR A 171 13.84 -8.44 -11.87
CA TYR A 171 13.34 -7.98 -10.57
C TYR A 171 14.28 -8.33 -9.42
N ALA A 172 14.88 -9.52 -9.41
CA ALA A 172 15.90 -9.86 -8.42
C ALA A 172 17.05 -8.84 -8.49
N GLU A 173 17.58 -8.56 -9.67
CA GLU A 173 18.65 -7.58 -9.88
C GLU A 173 18.28 -6.17 -9.41
N SER A 174 17.05 -5.73 -9.69
CA SER A 174 16.58 -4.37 -9.38
C SER A 174 16.15 -4.20 -7.92
N PHE A 175 15.56 -5.25 -7.33
CA PHE A 175 14.74 -5.17 -6.12
C PHE A 175 15.20 -6.14 -5.02
N GLY A 176 15.97 -7.18 -5.35
CA GLY A 176 16.49 -8.13 -4.37
C GLY A 176 17.57 -7.54 -3.45
N LYS A 177 17.60 -7.96 -2.19
CA LYS A 177 18.76 -7.82 -1.31
C LYS A 177 19.91 -8.67 -1.87
N VAL A 178 21.17 -8.33 -1.56
CA VAL A 178 22.36 -9.00 -2.14
C VAL A 178 22.30 -10.53 -2.05
N ALA A 179 21.90 -11.07 -0.90
CA ALA A 179 21.74 -12.52 -0.72
C ALA A 179 20.63 -13.12 -1.61
N VAL A 180 19.49 -12.42 -1.71
CA VAL A 180 18.35 -12.84 -2.52
C VAL A 180 18.68 -12.83 -4.02
N LYS A 181 19.48 -11.86 -4.48
CA LYS A 181 19.96 -11.83 -5.87
C LYS A 181 20.71 -13.12 -6.22
N LYS A 182 21.73 -13.46 -5.41
CA LYS A 182 22.55 -14.65 -5.60
C LYS A 182 21.73 -15.93 -5.55
N GLU A 183 20.83 -16.02 -4.58
CA GLU A 183 19.97 -17.20 -4.39
C GLU A 183 19.00 -17.39 -5.55
N LEU A 184 18.31 -16.34 -5.99
CA LEU A 184 17.39 -16.43 -7.13
C LEU A 184 18.13 -16.70 -8.43
N GLU A 185 19.32 -16.14 -8.63
CA GLU A 185 20.16 -16.44 -9.79
C GLU A 185 20.52 -17.93 -9.85
N GLN A 186 20.99 -18.51 -8.75
CA GLN A 186 21.29 -19.94 -8.65
C GLN A 186 20.04 -20.80 -8.90
N LEU A 187 18.90 -20.45 -8.30
CA LEU A 187 17.65 -21.18 -8.47
C LEU A 187 17.16 -21.15 -9.92
N ILE A 188 17.25 -19.99 -10.59
CA ILE A 188 16.85 -19.84 -11.99
C ILE A 188 17.75 -20.65 -12.92
N SER A 189 19.07 -20.70 -12.65
CA SER A 189 20.02 -21.49 -13.44
C SER A 189 19.85 -23.00 -13.29
N ASN A 190 19.32 -23.46 -12.15
CA ASN A 190 19.13 -24.88 -11.84
C ASN A 190 17.74 -25.42 -12.22
N THR A 191 16.91 -24.62 -12.89
CA THR A 191 15.53 -24.95 -13.31
C THR A 191 15.40 -24.80 -14.81
#